data_AF-A0A7J8N337-F1
#
_entry.id   AF-A0A7J8N337-F1
#
_cell.length_a   1.000
_cell.length_b   1.000
_cell.length_c   1.000
_cell.angle_alpha   90.00
_cell.angle_beta   90.00
_cell.angle_gamma   90.00
#
_symmetry.space_group_name_H-M   'P 1'
#
loop_
_entity.id
_entity.type
_entity.pdbx_description
1 polymer ?
#
loop_
_entity_poly.entity_id
_entity_poly.type
_entity_poly.pdbx_seq_one_letter_code
_entity_poly.pdbx_strand_id
1 'polypeptide(L)'
;VGAPARVGLVAPIDVVVPPGNTGLDPSQTSFFQVLNIPTKINKGTVEIITPVELIKKGEKVGSSEAALLAKLGIRPFSYGLVVLSVYDNGSVFSPEVLDLTEDDLIEKFATGVSMVTALSLAISYPTLAAAPHMFINGYKNILAVAVATEYTFPQADKVKEYLADPSKFAVAAAPVAAAAGGAAPAAAPAEEEKKPEPEEESDDDMGFSLFD
;
A
#
# COMPACT_ATOMS: atom_id res chain seq x y z
N VAL A 1 -16.41 -15.17 10.81
CA VAL A 1 -17.49 -14.82 11.78
C VAL A 1 -16.85 -14.21 13.02
N GLY A 2 -17.26 -13.00 13.41
CA GLY A 2 -16.70 -12.33 14.60
C GLY A 2 -17.21 -12.98 15.89
N ALA A 3 -16.30 -13.31 16.78
CA ALA A 3 -16.56 -14.06 18.00
C ALA A 3 -15.92 -13.39 19.22
N PRO A 4 -16.55 -13.53 20.40
CA PRO A 4 -16.01 -12.99 21.63
C PRO A 4 -14.77 -13.78 22.08
N ALA A 5 -13.85 -13.10 22.76
CA ALA A 5 -12.73 -13.75 23.44
C ALA A 5 -13.25 -14.69 24.52
N ARG A 6 -12.76 -15.94 24.54
CA ARG A 6 -13.13 -16.92 25.58
C ARG A 6 -12.04 -16.97 26.64
N VAL A 7 -12.47 -17.10 27.90
CA VAL A 7 -11.58 -17.17 29.07
C VAL A 7 -10.63 -18.35 28.94
N GLY A 8 -9.34 -18.11 29.19
CA GLY A 8 -8.29 -19.14 29.23
C GLY A 8 -7.76 -19.60 27.87
N LEU A 9 -8.32 -19.13 26.75
CA LEU A 9 -7.70 -19.33 25.43
C LEU A 9 -6.52 -18.36 25.23
N VAL A 10 -5.59 -18.77 24.37
CA VAL A 10 -4.47 -17.93 23.95
C VAL A 10 -4.96 -16.95 22.88
N ALA A 11 -4.64 -15.67 23.00
CA ALA A 11 -5.02 -14.66 22.04
C ALA A 11 -4.22 -14.80 20.73
N PRO A 12 -4.88 -14.96 19.56
CA PRO A 12 -4.22 -15.04 18.26
C PRO A 12 -3.80 -13.67 17.71
N ILE A 13 -4.45 -12.58 18.16
CA ILE A 13 -4.21 -11.20 17.73
C ILE A 13 -4.21 -10.30 18.97
N ASP A 14 -3.46 -9.20 18.91
CA ASP A 14 -3.46 -8.17 19.94
C ASP A 14 -4.83 -7.50 20.02
N VAL A 15 -5.37 -7.34 21.23
CA VAL A 15 -6.69 -6.76 21.43
C VAL A 15 -6.54 -5.34 21.98
N VAL A 16 -6.96 -4.36 21.18
CA VAL A 16 -6.94 -2.94 21.55
C VAL A 16 -8.34 -2.44 21.83
N VAL A 17 -8.53 -1.71 22.92
CA VAL A 17 -9.79 -1.04 23.22
C VAL A 17 -9.73 0.41 22.72
N PRO A 18 -10.66 0.83 21.85
CA PRO A 18 -10.68 2.20 21.33
C PRO A 18 -11.13 3.21 22.41
N PRO A 19 -10.68 4.49 22.30
CA PRO A 19 -11.19 5.55 23.14
C PRO A 19 -12.65 5.86 22.78
N GLY A 20 -13.45 6.26 23.77
CA GLY A 20 -14.86 6.61 23.57
C GLY A 20 -15.76 6.27 24.75
N ASN A 21 -17.03 6.67 24.63
CA ASN A 21 -18.03 6.42 25.64
C ASN A 21 -18.45 4.94 25.64
N THR A 22 -18.36 4.29 26.80
CA THR A 22 -18.69 2.86 26.94
C THR A 22 -20.17 2.61 27.20
N GLY A 23 -20.94 3.63 27.58
CA GLY A 23 -22.36 3.50 27.91
C GLY A 23 -22.64 2.71 29.20
N LEU A 24 -21.61 2.39 29.99
CA LEU A 24 -21.74 1.69 31.27
C LEU A 24 -21.97 2.66 32.42
N ASP A 25 -22.67 2.18 33.45
CA ASP A 25 -22.96 2.91 34.68
C ASP A 25 -21.67 3.23 35.47
N PRO A 26 -21.61 4.37 36.18
CA PRO A 26 -20.42 4.79 36.95
C PRO A 26 -20.00 3.82 38.06
N SER A 27 -20.93 2.98 38.52
CA SER A 27 -20.68 1.96 39.55
C SER A 27 -19.73 0.86 39.09
N GLN A 28 -19.57 0.66 37.78
CA GLN A 28 -18.73 -0.38 37.19
C GLN A 28 -17.34 0.12 36.77
N THR A 29 -16.96 1.35 37.16
CA THR A 29 -15.62 1.92 36.88
C THR A 29 -14.47 1.13 37.50
N SER A 30 -14.72 0.40 38.59
CA SER A 30 -13.72 -0.45 39.26
C SER A 30 -13.16 -1.55 38.35
N PHE A 31 -13.94 -2.06 37.40
CA PHE A 31 -13.47 -3.07 36.44
C PHE A 31 -12.38 -2.54 35.49
N PHE A 32 -12.50 -1.27 35.08
CA PHE A 32 -11.52 -0.62 34.21
C PHE A 32 -10.24 -0.28 34.95
N GLN A 33 -10.34 0.07 36.25
CA GLN A 33 -9.19 0.33 37.11
C GLN A 33 -8.35 -0.91 37.36
N VAL A 34 -8.98 -2.07 37.60
CA VAL A 34 -8.27 -3.36 37.80
C VAL A 34 -7.46 -3.76 36.56
N LEU A 35 -7.93 -3.37 35.37
CA LEU A 35 -7.30 -3.68 34.09
C LEU A 35 -6.37 -2.57 33.59
N ASN A 36 -6.03 -1.58 34.44
CA ASN A 36 -5.17 -0.44 34.11
C ASN A 36 -5.65 0.39 32.90
N ILE A 37 -6.96 0.45 32.64
CA ILE A 37 -7.53 1.27 31.57
C ILE A 37 -7.90 2.65 32.15
N PRO A 38 -7.32 3.76 31.65
CA PRO A 38 -7.62 5.09 32.14
C PRO A 38 -9.01 5.55 31.64
N THR A 39 -9.97 5.59 32.55
CA THR A 39 -11.34 6.02 32.29
C THR A 39 -11.72 7.25 33.10
N LYS A 40 -12.56 8.13 32.53
CA LYS A 40 -13.15 9.29 33.20
C LYS A 40 -14.68 9.21 33.14
N ILE A 41 -15.34 9.64 34.20
CA ILE A 41 -16.81 9.72 34.23
C ILE A 41 -17.22 11.05 33.58
N ASN A 42 -17.89 10.97 32.43
CA ASN A 42 -18.43 12.12 31.71
C ASN A 42 -19.95 11.93 31.56
N LYS A 43 -20.73 12.93 32.02
CA LYS A 43 -22.21 12.95 31.92
C LYS A 43 -22.93 11.71 32.48
N GLY A 44 -22.38 11.09 33.53
CA GLY A 44 -22.98 9.92 34.17
C GLY A 44 -22.68 8.58 33.47
N THR A 45 -21.81 8.56 32.47
CA THR A 45 -21.32 7.35 31.79
C THR A 45 -19.79 7.27 31.84
N VAL A 46 -19.23 6.06 31.76
CA VAL A 46 -17.76 5.84 31.78
C VAL A 46 -17.17 6.02 30.37
N GLU A 47 -16.17 6.89 30.22
CA GLU A 47 -15.49 7.16 28.95
C GLU A 47 -14.01 6.78 29.03
N ILE A 48 -13.51 6.09 27.99
CA ILE A 48 -12.10 5.69 27.86
C ILE A 48 -11.33 6.84 27.21
N ILE A 49 -10.27 7.32 27.89
CA ILE A 49 -9.50 8.51 27.48
C ILE A 49 -8.50 8.16 26.37
N THR A 50 -7.75 7.06 26.56
CA THR A 50 -6.68 6.65 25.66
C THR A 50 -6.88 5.20 25.21
N PRO A 51 -6.56 4.86 23.96
CA PRO A 51 -6.49 3.47 23.55
C PRO A 51 -5.42 2.74 24.36
N VAL A 52 -5.77 1.57 24.88
CA VAL A 52 -4.85 0.70 25.62
C VAL A 52 -4.94 -0.70 25.02
N GLU A 53 -3.77 -1.30 24.79
CA GLU A 53 -3.64 -2.71 24.43
C GLU A 53 -3.94 -3.56 25.65
N LEU A 54 -5.01 -4.34 25.59
CA LEU A 54 -5.53 -5.10 26.72
C LEU A 54 -4.85 -6.47 26.81
N ILE A 55 -4.62 -7.12 25.67
CA ILE A 55 -4.03 -8.46 25.57
C ILE A 55 -3.05 -8.49 24.41
N LYS A 56 -1.86 -9.06 24.63
CA LYS A 56 -0.88 -9.33 23.57
C LYS A 56 -1.06 -10.71 22.93
N LYS A 57 -0.62 -10.85 21.69
CA LYS A 57 -0.52 -12.15 21.00
C LYS A 57 0.24 -13.15 21.86
N GLY A 58 -0.36 -14.31 22.09
CA GLY A 58 0.23 -15.39 22.88
C GLY A 58 -0.11 -15.37 24.38
N GLU A 59 -0.76 -14.31 24.88
CA GLU A 59 -1.19 -14.24 26.28
C GLU A 59 -2.56 -14.93 26.48
N LYS A 60 -2.80 -15.47 27.68
CA LYS A 60 -4.06 -16.10 28.03
C LYS A 60 -5.09 -15.04 28.40
N VAL A 61 -6.27 -15.11 27.78
CA VAL A 61 -7.37 -14.19 28.07
C VAL A 61 -7.86 -14.37 29.50
N GLY A 62 -7.78 -13.31 30.31
CA GLY A 62 -8.30 -13.27 31.67
C GLY A 62 -9.83 -13.24 31.72
N SER A 63 -10.42 -13.70 32.84
CA SER A 63 -11.89 -13.70 33.00
C SER A 63 -12.48 -12.28 32.99
N SER A 64 -11.80 -11.32 33.60
CA SER A 64 -12.22 -9.92 33.67
C SER A 64 -12.15 -9.22 32.30
N GLU A 65 -11.15 -9.58 31.50
CA GLU A 65 -10.89 -9.02 30.17
C GLU A 65 -11.93 -9.48 29.16
N ALA A 66 -12.22 -10.80 29.13
CA ALA A 66 -13.27 -11.35 28.28
C ALA A 66 -14.65 -10.78 28.61
N ALA A 67 -14.97 -10.60 29.90
CA ALA A 67 -16.23 -10.02 30.34
C ALA A 67 -16.35 -8.55 29.93
N LEU A 68 -15.25 -7.78 30.00
CA LEU A 68 -15.21 -6.38 29.57
C LEU A 68 -15.40 -6.29 28.05
N LEU A 69 -14.68 -7.09 27.26
CA LEU A 69 -14.80 -7.09 25.80
C LEU A 69 -16.23 -7.47 25.36
N ALA A 70 -16.86 -8.43 26.05
CA ALA A 70 -18.25 -8.80 25.81
C ALA A 70 -19.23 -7.65 26.13
N LYS A 71 -19.00 -6.91 27.22
CA LYS A 71 -19.82 -5.74 27.60
C LYS A 71 -19.65 -4.55 26.66
N LEU A 72 -18.44 -4.33 26.15
CA LEU A 72 -18.17 -3.30 25.13
C LEU A 72 -18.65 -3.70 23.72
N GLY A 73 -19.14 -4.93 23.54
CA GLY A 73 -19.56 -5.44 22.24
C GLY A 73 -18.39 -5.67 21.26
N ILE A 74 -17.15 -5.62 21.74
CA ILE A 74 -15.95 -5.81 20.92
C ILE A 74 -15.74 -7.31 20.73
N ARG A 75 -15.73 -7.75 19.47
CA ARG A 75 -15.49 -9.14 19.07
C ARG A 75 -14.17 -9.22 18.31
N PRO A 76 -13.03 -9.34 19.02
CA PRO A 76 -11.72 -9.17 18.42
C PRO A 76 -11.29 -10.37 17.57
N PHE A 77 -11.85 -11.56 17.81
CA PHE A 77 -11.40 -12.77 17.13
C PHE A 77 -12.39 -13.18 16.04
N SER A 78 -11.86 -13.53 14.87
CA SER A 78 -12.60 -14.26 13.86
C SER A 78 -12.22 -15.73 13.95
N TYR A 79 -13.22 -16.60 14.12
CA TYR A 79 -12.99 -18.04 13.97
C TYR A 79 -13.36 -18.46 12.55
N GLY A 80 -12.49 -19.26 11.97
CA GLY A 80 -12.61 -19.87 10.65
C GLY A 80 -11.84 -21.19 10.62
N LEU A 81 -11.93 -21.90 9.51
CA LEU A 81 -11.14 -23.10 9.28
C LEU A 81 -9.72 -22.67 8.89
N VAL A 82 -8.74 -23.05 9.71
CA VAL A 82 -7.33 -22.83 9.38
C VAL A 82 -6.86 -24.02 8.55
N VAL A 83 -6.35 -23.75 7.35
CA VAL A 83 -5.79 -24.78 6.47
C VAL A 83 -4.46 -25.24 7.05
N LEU A 84 -4.29 -26.55 7.23
CA LEU A 84 -3.03 -27.13 7.76
C LEU A 84 -2.06 -27.50 6.64
N SER A 85 -2.57 -28.13 5.59
CA SER A 85 -1.80 -28.50 4.41
C SER A 85 -2.76 -28.68 3.24
N VAL A 86 -2.30 -28.33 2.05
CA VAL A 86 -3.04 -28.59 0.81
C VAL A 86 -2.24 -29.60 -0.01
N TYR A 87 -2.91 -30.64 -0.48
CA TYR A 87 -2.31 -31.56 -1.43
C TYR A 87 -2.91 -31.28 -2.79
N ASP A 88 -2.05 -30.96 -3.76
CA ASP A 88 -2.46 -30.78 -5.14
C ASP A 88 -1.39 -31.32 -6.10
N ASN A 89 -1.84 -32.08 -7.11
CA ASN A 89 -1.01 -32.67 -8.17
C ASN A 89 0.31 -33.33 -7.71
N GLY A 90 0.29 -34.09 -6.60
CA GLY A 90 1.50 -34.78 -6.11
C GLY A 90 2.39 -33.95 -5.19
N SER A 91 2.08 -32.67 -4.98
CA SER A 91 2.83 -31.76 -4.11
C SER A 91 2.02 -31.43 -2.85
N VAL A 92 2.72 -31.28 -1.72
CA VAL A 92 2.14 -30.84 -0.46
C VAL A 92 2.55 -29.38 -0.24
N PHE A 93 1.57 -28.50 -0.18
CA PHE A 93 1.74 -27.07 0.10
C PHE A 93 1.49 -26.78 1.58
N SER A 94 2.43 -26.06 2.18
CA SER A 94 2.26 -25.46 3.50
C SER A 94 1.42 -24.17 3.39
N PRO A 95 0.77 -23.73 4.49
CA PRO A 95 -0.05 -22.52 4.50
C PRO A 95 0.74 -21.26 4.06
N GLU A 96 2.03 -21.20 4.36
CA GLU A 96 2.91 -20.07 4.00
C GLU A 96 3.01 -19.86 2.48
N VAL A 97 2.86 -20.91 1.67
CA VAL A 97 2.86 -20.78 0.20
C VAL A 97 1.58 -20.11 -0.29
N LEU A 98 0.47 -20.26 0.44
CA LEU A 98 -0.80 -19.62 0.12
C LEU A 98 -0.83 -18.15 0.53
N ASP A 99 -0.01 -17.76 1.53
CA ASP A 99 0.10 -16.38 2.01
C ASP A 99 1.02 -15.50 1.14
N LEU A 100 1.54 -16.02 0.02
CA LEU A 100 2.39 -15.27 -0.90
C LEU A 100 1.55 -14.24 -1.67
N THR A 101 1.91 -12.96 -1.55
CA THR A 101 1.23 -11.87 -2.25
C THR A 101 1.86 -11.57 -3.61
N GLU A 102 1.11 -10.94 -4.52
CA GLU A 102 1.64 -10.49 -5.82
C GLU A 102 2.75 -9.44 -5.65
N ASP A 103 2.65 -8.61 -4.62
CA ASP A 103 3.66 -7.59 -4.31
C ASP A 103 5.02 -8.23 -3.99
N ASP A 104 5.04 -9.31 -3.21
CA ASP A 104 6.27 -10.07 -2.91
C ASP A 104 6.92 -10.66 -4.16
N LEU A 105 6.10 -11.05 -5.15
CA LEU A 105 6.59 -11.57 -6.43
C LEU A 105 7.19 -10.44 -7.28
N ILE A 106 6.56 -9.27 -7.31
CA ILE A 106 7.04 -8.12 -8.07
C ILE A 106 8.38 -7.62 -7.51
N GLU A 107 8.54 -7.56 -6.19
CA GLU A 107 9.81 -7.15 -5.57
C GLU A 107 10.95 -8.13 -5.89
N LYS A 108 10.70 -9.44 -5.78
CA LYS A 108 11.68 -10.48 -6.13
C LYS A 108 12.00 -10.47 -7.63
N PHE A 109 11.01 -10.20 -8.48
CA PHE A 109 11.24 -10.09 -9.91
C PHE A 109 12.05 -8.84 -10.26
N ALA A 110 11.72 -7.69 -9.68
CA ALA A 110 12.44 -6.44 -9.90
C ALA A 110 13.91 -6.53 -9.43
N THR A 111 14.15 -7.18 -8.30
CA THR A 111 15.52 -7.46 -7.82
C THR A 111 16.27 -8.41 -8.76
N GLY A 112 15.60 -9.43 -9.30
CA GLY A 112 16.20 -10.29 -10.34
C GLY A 112 16.61 -9.50 -11.60
N VAL A 113 15.73 -8.64 -12.12
CA VAL A 113 16.03 -7.80 -13.29
C VAL A 113 17.17 -6.82 -13.01
N SER A 114 17.22 -6.22 -11.81
CA SER A 114 18.31 -5.30 -11.46
C SER A 114 19.66 -6.01 -11.36
N MET A 115 19.71 -7.24 -10.84
CA MET A 115 20.94 -8.04 -10.81
C MET A 115 21.42 -8.41 -12.22
N VAL A 116 20.50 -8.83 -13.10
CA VAL A 116 20.84 -9.18 -14.50
C VAL A 116 21.32 -7.96 -15.28
N THR A 117 20.70 -6.80 -15.10
CA THR A 117 21.14 -5.54 -15.73
C THR A 117 22.49 -5.08 -15.22
N ALA A 118 22.74 -5.17 -13.90
CA ALA A 118 24.04 -4.85 -13.30
C ALA A 118 25.15 -5.76 -13.84
N LEU A 119 24.90 -7.07 -13.94
CA LEU A 119 25.84 -8.03 -14.50
C LEU A 119 26.10 -7.78 -15.99
N SER A 120 25.05 -7.51 -16.77
CA SER A 120 25.16 -7.17 -18.20
C SER A 120 25.99 -5.89 -18.42
N LEU A 121 25.81 -4.90 -17.56
CA LEU A 121 26.57 -3.65 -17.58
C LEU A 121 28.06 -3.89 -17.28
N ALA A 122 28.37 -4.71 -16.26
CA ALA A 122 29.76 -5.02 -15.89
C ALA A 122 30.51 -5.76 -17.02
N ILE A 123 29.85 -6.69 -17.71
CA ILE A 123 30.42 -7.44 -18.83
C ILE A 123 30.45 -6.62 -20.13
N SER A 124 29.85 -5.42 -20.13
CA SER A 124 29.71 -4.57 -21.33
C SER A 124 28.99 -5.28 -22.48
N TYR A 125 28.00 -6.12 -22.15
CA TYR A 125 27.21 -6.86 -23.13
C TYR A 125 25.86 -6.16 -23.39
N PRO A 126 25.55 -5.75 -24.64
CA PRO A 126 24.32 -5.03 -24.96
C PRO A 126 23.10 -5.95 -24.96
N THR A 127 22.46 -6.09 -23.80
CA THR A 127 21.06 -6.56 -23.71
C THR A 127 20.10 -5.38 -23.86
N LEU A 128 18.85 -5.64 -24.27
CA LEU A 128 17.83 -4.58 -24.42
C LEU A 128 17.65 -3.73 -23.16
N ALA A 129 17.79 -4.35 -21.99
CA ALA A 129 17.71 -3.66 -20.70
C ALA A 129 19.01 -2.90 -20.34
N ALA A 130 20.19 -3.37 -20.75
CA ALA A 130 21.48 -2.76 -20.40
C ALA A 130 21.94 -1.67 -21.40
N ALA A 131 21.49 -1.71 -22.65
CA ALA A 131 21.85 -0.75 -23.70
C ALA A 131 21.72 0.72 -23.26
N PRO A 132 20.58 1.21 -22.73
CA PRO A 132 20.47 2.60 -22.29
C PRO A 132 21.41 2.94 -21.12
N HIS A 133 21.61 2.00 -20.19
CA HIS A 133 22.47 2.22 -19.02
C HIS A 133 23.96 2.31 -19.38
N MET A 134 24.42 1.62 -20.43
CA MET A 134 25.81 1.71 -20.89
C MET A 134 26.14 3.10 -21.45
N PHE A 135 25.25 3.68 -22.27
CA PHE A 135 25.45 5.04 -22.80
C PHE A 135 25.43 6.10 -21.69
N ILE A 136 24.52 5.96 -20.72
CA ILE A 136 24.44 6.86 -19.57
C ILE A 136 25.70 6.78 -18.71
N ASN A 137 26.26 5.58 -18.51
CA ASN A 137 27.49 5.45 -17.72
C ASN A 137 28.70 6.08 -18.41
N GLY A 138 28.83 5.91 -19.73
CA GLY A 138 29.85 6.60 -20.52
C GLY A 138 29.72 8.13 -20.42
N TYR A 139 28.49 8.64 -20.49
CA TYR A 139 28.20 10.06 -20.29
C TYR A 139 28.56 10.54 -18.87
N LYS A 140 28.25 9.78 -17.82
CA LYS A 140 28.62 10.08 -16.43
C LYS A 140 30.14 10.18 -16.24
N ASN A 141 30.92 9.31 -16.85
CA ASN A 141 32.39 9.35 -16.75
C ASN A 141 32.98 10.61 -17.39
N ILE A 142 32.47 11.01 -18.57
CA ILE A 142 32.90 12.24 -19.25
C ILE A 142 32.47 13.48 -18.45
N LEU A 143 31.25 13.48 -17.91
CA LEU A 143 30.77 14.54 -17.03
C LEU A 143 31.60 14.67 -15.76
N ALA A 144 32.00 13.56 -15.13
CA ALA A 144 32.83 13.59 -13.93
C ALA A 144 34.18 14.29 -14.20
N VAL A 145 34.80 14.03 -15.36
CA VAL A 145 36.02 14.72 -15.79
C VAL A 145 35.75 16.20 -16.04
N ALA A 146 34.68 16.55 -16.76
CA ALA A 146 34.33 17.94 -17.08
C ALA A 146 33.97 18.79 -15.83
N VAL A 147 33.42 18.17 -14.79
CA VAL A 147 33.18 18.82 -13.49
C VAL A 147 34.50 19.04 -12.75
N ALA A 148 35.40 18.05 -12.73
CA ALA A 148 36.69 18.16 -12.04
C ALA A 148 37.66 19.15 -12.70
N THR A 149 37.61 19.32 -14.02
CA THR A 149 38.52 20.21 -14.77
C THR A 149 37.88 21.56 -15.13
N GLU A 150 36.70 21.87 -14.58
CA GLU A 150 35.92 23.11 -14.84
C GLU A 150 35.61 23.41 -16.32
N TYR A 151 35.86 22.48 -17.24
CA TYR A 151 35.65 22.66 -18.67
C TYR A 151 34.16 22.66 -19.03
N THR A 152 33.69 23.66 -19.76
CA THR A 152 32.28 23.85 -20.10
C THR A 152 31.94 23.20 -21.43
N PHE A 153 30.78 22.55 -21.48
CA PHE A 153 30.21 21.95 -22.68
C PHE A 153 28.69 22.08 -22.58
N PRO A 154 27.94 22.35 -23.66
CA PRO A 154 26.51 22.64 -23.62
C PRO A 154 25.63 21.59 -22.90
N GLN A 155 26.09 20.34 -22.81
CA GLN A 155 25.41 19.27 -22.07
C GLN A 155 25.88 19.16 -20.59
N ALA A 156 27.10 19.60 -20.29
CA ALA A 156 27.67 19.66 -18.94
C ALA A 156 27.23 20.91 -18.16
N ASP A 157 26.94 22.02 -18.85
CA ASP A 157 26.54 23.28 -18.23
C ASP A 157 25.22 23.13 -17.47
N LYS A 158 24.25 22.40 -18.04
CA LYS A 158 23.00 22.04 -17.37
C LYS A 158 23.26 21.28 -16.07
N VAL A 159 24.19 20.31 -16.07
CA VAL A 159 24.52 19.51 -14.87
C VAL A 159 25.29 20.33 -13.84
N LYS A 160 26.14 21.27 -14.27
CA LYS A 160 26.83 22.22 -13.38
C LYS A 160 25.84 23.19 -12.74
N GLU A 161 24.82 23.65 -13.46
CA GLU A 161 23.71 24.44 -12.91
C GLU A 161 22.86 23.64 -11.90
N TYR A 162 22.60 22.35 -12.18
CA TYR A 162 21.95 21.44 -11.22
C TYR A 162 22.78 21.22 -9.94
N LEU A 163 24.10 21.17 -10.05
CA LEU A 163 25.00 20.98 -8.91
C LEU A 163 25.25 22.27 -8.11
N ALA A 164 25.21 23.44 -8.77
CA ALA A 164 25.38 24.74 -8.13
C ALA A 164 24.11 25.20 -7.39
N ASP A 165 22.92 24.92 -7.92
CA ASP A 165 21.64 25.31 -7.32
C ASP A 165 20.62 24.14 -7.32
N PRO A 166 20.72 23.20 -6.37
CA PRO A 166 19.78 22.07 -6.26
C PRO A 166 18.34 22.48 -5.91
N SER A 167 18.10 23.73 -5.49
CA SER A 167 16.78 24.26 -5.13
C SER A 167 15.97 24.81 -6.31
N LYS A 168 16.59 25.13 -7.46
CA LYS A 168 15.90 25.70 -8.63
C LYS A 168 15.04 24.68 -9.41
N PHE A 169 15.26 23.39 -9.18
CA PHE A 169 14.51 22.30 -9.83
C PHE A 169 13.81 21.35 -8.84
N ALA A 170 13.94 21.58 -7.52
CA ALA A 170 13.26 20.79 -6.48
C ALA A 170 11.73 20.99 -6.45
N VAL A 171 11.19 21.96 -7.17
CA VAL A 171 9.72 22.15 -7.32
C VAL A 171 9.10 21.04 -8.20
N ALA A 172 9.90 20.29 -8.97
CA ALA A 172 9.41 19.21 -9.82
C ALA A 172 9.55 17.80 -9.22
N ALA A 173 10.12 17.65 -8.01
CA ALA A 173 10.40 16.34 -7.42
C ALA A 173 10.22 16.29 -5.89
N ALA A 174 8.97 16.44 -5.41
CA ALA A 174 8.49 15.90 -4.13
C ALA A 174 6.94 15.92 -4.09
N PRO A 175 6.30 15.06 -3.27
CA PRO A 175 5.58 13.83 -3.64
C PRO A 175 4.10 14.06 -3.98
N VAL A 176 3.55 13.34 -4.94
CA VAL A 176 2.08 13.21 -5.07
C VAL A 176 1.63 12.04 -4.19
N ALA A 177 1.47 12.32 -2.91
CA ALA A 177 0.66 11.52 -1.99
C ALA A 177 -0.50 12.40 -1.48
N ALA A 178 -1.71 12.00 -1.86
CA ALA A 178 -3.02 12.26 -1.25
C ALA A 178 -3.70 13.65 -1.36
N ALA A 179 -4.95 13.54 -1.83
CA ALA A 179 -6.16 14.28 -1.43
C ALA A 179 -6.58 15.56 -2.18
N ALA A 180 -7.59 15.35 -3.04
CA ALA A 180 -8.91 15.99 -3.02
C ALA A 180 -9.02 17.53 -3.13
N GLY A 181 -9.74 17.99 -4.17
CA GLY A 181 -10.37 19.30 -4.20
C GLY A 181 -10.61 19.78 -5.62
N GLY A 182 -11.88 19.86 -6.03
CA GLY A 182 -12.30 20.12 -7.40
C GLY A 182 -12.09 21.56 -7.92
N ALA A 183 -12.65 21.74 -9.12
CA ALA A 183 -12.94 22.97 -9.87
C ALA A 183 -11.97 23.29 -11.02
N ALA A 184 -12.36 22.81 -12.20
CA ALA A 184 -12.05 23.47 -13.47
C ALA A 184 -12.89 24.76 -13.61
N PRO A 185 -12.36 25.76 -14.33
CA PRO A 185 -13.12 26.38 -15.41
C PRO A 185 -12.26 26.46 -16.69
N ALA A 186 -12.70 25.91 -17.82
CA ALA A 186 -13.66 26.47 -18.78
C ALA A 186 -13.06 27.57 -19.69
N ALA A 187 -12.80 27.18 -20.95
CA ALA A 187 -12.74 28.09 -22.08
C ALA A 187 -13.28 27.35 -23.33
N ALA A 188 -14.54 27.64 -23.65
CA ALA A 188 -15.15 27.59 -24.99
C ALA A 188 -15.44 29.07 -25.37
N PRO A 189 -15.62 29.48 -26.64
CA PRO A 189 -16.35 28.73 -27.68
C PRO A 189 -15.85 28.89 -29.14
N ALA A 190 -16.27 27.95 -29.99
CA ALA A 190 -16.51 28.16 -31.42
C ALA A 190 -17.52 27.10 -31.92
N GLU A 191 -18.81 27.41 -31.80
CA GLU A 191 -19.93 26.92 -32.65
C GLU A 191 -19.88 27.69 -33.99
N GLU A 192 -20.38 27.30 -35.16
CA GLU A 192 -21.39 26.34 -35.65
C GLU A 192 -21.16 26.30 -37.20
N GLU A 193 -21.56 25.35 -38.05
CA GLU A 193 -22.93 24.87 -38.30
C GLU A 193 -22.97 23.84 -39.46
N LYS A 194 -24.02 22.99 -39.44
CA LYS A 194 -24.71 22.26 -40.55
C LYS A 194 -24.54 20.73 -40.73
N LYS A 195 -25.45 20.01 -40.05
CA LYS A 195 -26.29 18.89 -40.55
C LYS A 195 -27.37 19.44 -41.55
N PRO A 196 -28.12 18.65 -42.37
CA PRO A 196 -28.84 17.41 -42.01
C PRO A 196 -28.98 16.24 -43.05
N GLU A 197 -29.36 15.08 -42.47
CA GLU A 197 -29.92 13.73 -42.84
C GLU A 197 -30.82 13.49 -44.10
N PRO A 198 -31.35 12.27 -44.42
CA PRO A 198 -30.95 10.83 -44.28
C PRO A 198 -31.39 9.90 -45.49
N GLU A 199 -31.58 8.57 -45.26
CA GLU A 199 -32.08 7.43 -46.12
C GLU A 199 -30.99 6.58 -46.82
N GLU A 200 -31.02 5.24 -46.97
CA GLU A 200 -31.66 4.06 -46.36
C GLU A 200 -31.03 2.82 -47.06
N GLU A 201 -31.09 1.64 -46.42
CA GLU A 201 -31.06 0.26 -46.99
C GLU A 201 -29.78 -0.51 -47.43
N SER A 202 -29.77 -1.78 -46.96
CA SER A 202 -29.22 -3.04 -47.53
C SER A 202 -27.75 -3.39 -47.25
N ASP A 203 -27.33 -4.65 -47.09
CA ASP A 203 -27.88 -5.91 -46.55
C ASP A 203 -26.65 -6.86 -46.54
N ASP A 204 -26.57 -7.78 -45.58
CA ASP A 204 -25.80 -9.04 -45.57
C ASP A 204 -24.61 -9.26 -46.54
N ASP A 205 -23.34 -9.06 -46.10
CA ASP A 205 -22.20 -9.92 -46.53
C ASP A 205 -20.89 -9.77 -45.70
N MET A 206 -20.94 -9.94 -44.37
CA MET A 206 -19.70 -10.08 -43.56
C MET A 206 -19.77 -11.30 -42.65
N GLY A 207 -20.21 -12.42 -43.23
CA GLY A 207 -20.19 -13.74 -42.62
C GLY A 207 -18.82 -14.43 -42.77
N PHE A 208 -18.41 -15.08 -41.68
CA PHE A 208 -17.52 -16.23 -41.58
C PHE A 208 -15.99 -16.03 -41.45
N SER A 209 -15.54 -16.40 -40.24
CA SER A 209 -14.28 -17.10 -39.92
C SER A 209 -13.01 -16.27 -39.70
N LEU A 210 -12.86 -15.75 -38.48
CA LEU A 210 -11.56 -15.37 -37.89
C LEU A 210 -11.15 -16.38 -36.81
N PHE A 211 -11.23 -17.67 -37.13
CA PHE A 211 -10.55 -18.77 -36.45
C PHE A 211 -10.38 -19.91 -37.46
N ASP A 212 -9.41 -19.72 -38.36
CA ASP A 212 -8.50 -20.78 -38.81
C ASP A 212 -7.08 -20.29 -38.51
#